data_AF-F8A5U6-F1
#
_entry.id   AF-F8A5U6-F1
#
_cell.length_a   1.000
_cell.length_b   1.000
_cell.length_c   1.000
_cell.angle_alpha   90.00
_cell.angle_beta   90.00
_cell.angle_gamma   90.00
#
_symmetry.space_group_name_H-M   'P 1'
#
loop_
_entity.id
_entity.type
_entity.pdbx_description
1 polymer ?
#
loop_
_entity_poly.entity_id
_entity_poly.type
_entity_poly.pdbx_seq_one_letter_code
_entity_poly.pdbx_strand_id
1 'polypeptide(L)'
;MTMAVMDNRTRQARLVARRWMLGGVLVVGAVHGLSACTGETPQAQAQWSPPAWFAEQARESEESRLGYQRCMDDKGWDRTMMAGGGSEEPFVFGKDEDRSELERFDADVEECRIELGYPAPHEPTADELGVQYDAEQDVAACLEHLGFDIPEPPSREAWVEALISGREDGASAEVWSPYGELARMVEDDPGNAELAGRIERAEVQCPQYSAL
;
A
#
# COMPACT_ATOMS: atom_id res chain seq x y z
N MET A 1 -34.83 -12.95 -37.87
CA MET A 1 -33.88 -13.83 -37.17
C MET A 1 -33.83 -13.34 -35.73
N THR A 2 -34.50 -14.07 -34.84
CA THR A 2 -34.83 -13.62 -33.49
C THR A 2 -33.88 -14.36 -32.54
N MET A 3 -32.92 -13.66 -31.93
CA MET A 3 -32.00 -14.28 -30.96
C MET A 3 -32.64 -14.28 -29.57
N ALA A 4 -32.69 -15.47 -28.97
CA ALA A 4 -33.26 -15.73 -27.67
C ALA A 4 -32.28 -15.34 -26.55
N VAL A 5 -32.78 -14.60 -25.57
CA VAL A 5 -32.16 -14.33 -24.28
C VAL A 5 -32.37 -15.55 -23.38
N MET A 6 -31.29 -16.17 -22.89
CA MET A 6 -31.35 -17.20 -21.84
C MET A 6 -30.82 -16.63 -20.52
N ASP A 7 -31.76 -16.50 -19.60
CA ASP A 7 -31.62 -16.10 -18.19
C ASP A 7 -30.98 -17.23 -17.37
N ASN A 8 -29.84 -16.95 -16.72
CA ASN A 8 -29.06 -17.92 -15.94
C ASN A 8 -29.12 -17.60 -14.44
N ARG A 9 -30.34 -17.59 -13.88
CA ARG A 9 -30.58 -17.45 -12.44
C ARG A 9 -31.49 -18.57 -11.94
N THR A 10 -30.93 -19.74 -11.61
CA THR A 10 -31.46 -20.64 -10.56
C THR A 10 -30.60 -21.89 -10.44
N ARG A 11 -30.45 -22.39 -9.19
CA ARG A 11 -29.69 -23.55 -8.71
C ARG A 11 -28.28 -23.11 -8.27
N GLN A 12 -27.94 -23.06 -6.99
CA GLN A 12 -28.02 -24.19 -6.07
C GLN A 12 -28.22 -23.73 -4.62
N ALA A 13 -29.37 -24.08 -4.05
CA ALA A 13 -29.55 -24.25 -2.62
C ALA A 13 -29.47 -25.75 -2.32
N ARG A 14 -28.43 -26.21 -1.61
CA ARG A 14 -28.42 -27.52 -0.94
C ARG A 14 -27.71 -27.42 0.41
N LEU A 15 -28.54 -27.27 1.43
CA LEU A 15 -28.28 -27.62 2.82
C LEU A 15 -27.81 -29.08 2.91
N VAL A 16 -26.66 -29.33 3.54
CA VAL A 16 -26.33 -30.64 4.13
C VAL A 16 -25.75 -30.42 5.52
N ALA A 17 -26.54 -30.85 6.51
CA ALA A 17 -26.17 -30.97 7.91
C ALA A 17 -25.31 -32.22 8.18
N ARG A 18 -24.44 -32.17 9.19
CA ARG A 18 -24.09 -33.22 10.19
C ARG A 18 -22.73 -32.91 10.83
N ARG A 19 -22.59 -32.67 12.15
CA ARG A 19 -22.78 -33.56 13.32
C ARG A 19 -21.60 -34.54 13.55
N TRP A 20 -20.61 -34.12 14.35
CA TRP A 20 -19.66 -34.95 15.12
C TRP A 20 -19.28 -34.16 16.38
N MET A 21 -19.95 -34.37 17.52
CA MET A 21 -19.66 -35.33 18.60
C MET A 21 -18.29 -35.17 19.28
N LEU A 22 -18.35 -34.46 20.42
CA LEU A 22 -17.80 -34.82 21.74
C LEU A 22 -16.96 -36.11 21.86
N GLY A 23 -15.79 -35.96 22.47
CA GLY A 23 -14.99 -37.00 23.13
C GLY A 23 -13.50 -36.75 22.90
N GLY A 24 -12.61 -36.65 23.88
CA GLY A 24 -12.63 -36.83 25.33
C GLY A 24 -11.18 -37.00 25.80
N VAL A 25 -11.01 -37.07 27.12
CA VAL A 25 -9.86 -37.67 27.86
C VAL A 25 -8.71 -36.74 28.28
N LEU A 26 -8.75 -36.46 29.58
CA LEU A 26 -7.67 -36.11 30.51
C LEU A 26 -6.51 -37.12 30.50
N VAL A 27 -5.26 -36.64 30.56
CA VAL A 27 -4.14 -37.37 31.19
C VAL A 27 -3.40 -36.44 32.15
N VAL A 28 -3.49 -36.81 33.43
CA VAL A 28 -2.71 -36.29 34.56
C VAL A 28 -1.37 -37.05 34.57
N GLY A 29 -0.24 -36.36 34.59
CA GLY A 29 1.07 -37.01 34.60
C GLY A 29 2.25 -36.13 35.01
N ALA A 30 2.74 -36.41 36.23
CA ALA A 30 4.13 -36.35 36.69
C ALA A 30 4.82 -34.99 36.96
N VAL A 31 5.02 -34.78 38.26
CA VAL A 31 5.99 -33.91 38.95
C VAL A 31 7.44 -34.35 38.65
N HIS A 32 8.38 -33.40 38.65
CA HIS A 32 9.78 -33.43 39.16
C HIS A 32 10.80 -32.83 38.17
N GLY A 33 11.37 -31.68 38.53
CA GLY A 33 12.51 -31.10 37.83
C GLY A 33 12.76 -29.63 38.17
N LEU A 34 13.06 -29.31 39.44
CA LEU A 34 13.59 -27.99 39.81
C LEU A 34 15.07 -27.90 39.40
N SER A 35 15.35 -27.80 38.10
CA SER A 35 16.63 -27.24 37.66
C SER A 35 16.46 -25.73 37.60
N ALA A 36 17.12 -25.03 38.53
CA ALA A 36 17.32 -23.60 38.47
C ALA A 36 18.23 -23.30 37.26
N CYS A 37 17.66 -23.33 36.06
CA CYS A 37 18.23 -22.67 34.91
C CYS A 37 18.10 -21.18 35.20
N THR A 38 19.22 -20.54 35.51
CA THR A 38 19.44 -19.13 35.17
C THR A 38 19.40 -19.03 33.64
N GLY A 39 18.22 -19.28 33.08
CA GLY A 39 17.91 -19.00 31.70
C GLY A 39 17.75 -17.51 31.64
N GLU A 40 18.65 -16.87 30.92
CA GLU A 40 18.46 -15.53 30.39
C GLU A 40 17.02 -15.46 29.90
N THR A 41 16.15 -14.78 30.66
CA THR A 41 14.76 -14.60 30.24
C THR A 41 14.86 -14.00 28.86
N PRO A 42 14.39 -14.68 27.80
CA PRO A 42 14.39 -14.08 26.47
C PRO A 42 13.71 -12.73 26.68
N GLN A 43 14.47 -11.65 26.53
CA GLN A 43 13.88 -10.33 26.53
C GLN A 43 12.84 -10.43 25.44
N ALA A 44 11.56 -10.42 25.84
CA ALA A 44 10.47 -10.50 24.91
C ALA A 44 10.73 -9.37 23.92
N GLN A 45 11.18 -9.74 22.73
CA GLN A 45 11.44 -8.78 21.67
C GLN A 45 10.13 -8.01 21.57
N ALA A 46 10.19 -6.70 21.81
CA ALA A 46 9.00 -5.88 21.82
C ALA A 46 8.27 -6.18 20.51
N GLN A 47 7.08 -6.77 20.63
CA GLN A 47 6.31 -7.14 19.46
C GLN A 47 6.05 -5.85 18.70
N TRP A 48 6.54 -5.78 17.45
CA TRP A 48 6.29 -4.63 16.61
C TRP A 48 4.78 -4.39 16.51
N SER A 49 4.39 -3.12 16.62
CA SER A 49 3.01 -2.68 16.48
C SER A 49 2.97 -1.57 15.45
N PRO A 50 1.98 -1.56 14.54
CA PRO A 50 1.88 -0.52 13.54
C PRO A 50 1.74 0.85 14.20
N PRO A 51 2.44 1.88 13.70
CA PRO A 51 2.28 3.23 14.20
C PRO A 51 0.87 3.74 13.90
N ALA A 52 0.41 4.71 14.69
CA ALA A 52 -0.96 5.23 14.58
C ALA A 52 -1.26 5.81 13.18
N TRP A 53 -0.24 6.38 12.52
CA TRP A 53 -0.41 7.03 11.22
C TRP A 53 -0.79 6.04 10.11
N PHE A 54 -0.47 4.74 10.21
CA PHE A 54 -0.91 3.75 9.20
C PHE A 54 -2.43 3.71 9.07
N ALA A 55 -3.14 3.70 10.21
CA ALA A 55 -4.59 3.66 10.23
C ALA A 55 -5.20 5.00 9.78
N GLU A 56 -4.55 6.11 10.11
CA GLU A 56 -4.95 7.46 9.67
C GLU A 56 -4.80 7.61 8.16
N GLN A 57 -3.65 7.25 7.61
CA GLN A 57 -3.35 7.27 6.17
C GLN A 57 -4.34 6.42 5.38
N ALA A 58 -4.64 5.20 5.85
CA ALA A 58 -5.60 4.32 5.18
C ALA A 58 -7.01 4.94 5.12
N ARG A 59 -7.43 5.61 6.20
CA ARG A 59 -8.70 6.33 6.24
C ARG A 59 -8.67 7.54 5.30
N GLU A 60 -7.64 8.37 5.37
CA GLU A 60 -7.52 9.59 4.54
C GLU A 60 -7.46 9.25 3.05
N SER A 61 -6.74 8.18 2.69
CA SER A 61 -6.64 7.69 1.31
C SER A 61 -7.99 7.22 0.78
N GLU A 62 -8.79 6.49 1.57
CA GLU A 62 -10.14 6.08 1.19
C GLU A 62 -11.10 7.27 1.09
N GLU A 63 -11.04 8.21 2.04
CA GLU A 63 -11.83 9.45 2.00
C GLU A 63 -11.51 10.27 0.76
N SER A 64 -10.22 10.41 0.42
CA SER A 64 -9.75 11.11 -0.78
C SER A 64 -10.18 10.42 -2.06
N ARG A 65 -9.97 9.11 -2.18
CA ARG A 65 -10.40 8.30 -3.31
C ARG A 65 -11.89 8.46 -3.59
N LEU A 66 -12.72 8.36 -2.55
CA LEU A 66 -14.18 8.54 -2.66
C LEU A 66 -14.57 9.99 -2.97
N GLY A 67 -13.79 10.96 -2.51
CA GLY A 67 -13.94 12.39 -2.84
C GLY A 67 -13.74 12.64 -4.33
N TYR A 68 -12.59 12.22 -4.86
CA TYR A 68 -12.28 12.32 -6.29
C TYR A 68 -13.28 11.56 -7.15
N GLN A 69 -13.63 10.32 -6.76
CA GLN A 69 -14.61 9.52 -7.50
C GLN A 69 -15.92 10.29 -7.72
N ARG A 70 -16.51 10.84 -6.65
CA ARG A 70 -17.78 11.57 -6.77
C ARG A 70 -17.67 12.80 -7.67
N CYS A 71 -16.60 13.59 -7.51
CA CYS A 71 -16.42 14.79 -8.31
C CYS A 71 -16.22 14.46 -9.80
N MET A 72 -15.44 13.42 -10.10
CA MET A 72 -15.18 13.00 -11.47
C MET A 72 -16.42 12.36 -12.13
N ASP A 73 -17.21 11.59 -11.36
CA ASP A 73 -18.51 11.08 -11.80
C ASP A 73 -19.45 12.24 -12.20
N ASP A 74 -19.52 13.31 -11.38
CA ASP A 74 -20.33 14.50 -11.66
C ASP A 74 -19.88 15.26 -12.91
N LYS A 75 -18.58 15.19 -13.23
CA LYS A 75 -17.99 15.72 -14.48
C LYS A 75 -18.17 14.78 -15.69
N GLY A 76 -18.77 13.61 -15.48
CA GLY A 76 -19.11 12.65 -16.53
C GLY A 76 -17.97 11.71 -16.92
N TRP A 77 -16.98 11.52 -16.04
CA TRP A 77 -15.96 10.50 -16.21
C TRP A 77 -16.44 9.15 -15.71
N ASP A 78 -16.30 8.10 -16.52
CA ASP A 78 -16.57 6.70 -16.15
C ASP A 78 -15.22 5.99 -15.93
N ARG A 79 -14.56 6.33 -14.82
CA ARG A 79 -13.22 5.85 -14.46
C ARG A 79 -13.13 5.59 -12.96
N THR A 80 -12.28 4.64 -12.57
CA THR A 80 -11.99 4.34 -11.17
C THR A 80 -10.90 5.27 -10.68
N MET A 81 -11.25 6.15 -9.74
CA MET A 81 -10.32 7.14 -9.20
C MET A 81 -9.44 6.54 -8.09
N MET A 82 -8.18 6.97 -8.07
CA MET A 82 -7.21 6.70 -7.00
C MET A 82 -7.18 7.84 -5.97
N ALA A 83 -6.59 7.61 -4.80
CA ALA A 83 -6.55 8.58 -3.70
C ALA A 83 -5.84 9.91 -4.06
N GLY A 84 -4.93 9.91 -5.04
CA GLY A 84 -4.23 11.11 -5.52
C GLY A 84 -4.85 11.79 -6.75
N GLY A 85 -6.08 11.43 -7.14
CA GLY A 85 -6.75 12.03 -8.29
C GLY A 85 -6.38 11.40 -9.66
N GLY A 86 -5.52 10.39 -9.71
CA GLY A 86 -5.30 9.60 -10.93
C GLY A 86 -6.41 8.58 -11.20
N SER A 87 -6.39 7.92 -12.36
CA SER A 87 -7.29 6.79 -12.70
C SER A 87 -6.55 5.45 -12.73
N GLU A 88 -7.23 4.37 -12.32
CA GLU A 88 -6.71 3.00 -12.48
C GLU A 88 -6.64 2.60 -13.96
N GLU A 89 -7.60 3.04 -14.78
CA GLU A 89 -7.63 2.72 -16.20
C GLU A 89 -6.61 3.56 -16.97
N PRO A 90 -5.85 2.97 -17.92
CA PRO A 90 -4.90 3.72 -18.73
C PRO A 90 -5.63 4.65 -19.72
N PHE A 91 -4.98 5.75 -20.09
CA PHE A 91 -5.39 6.56 -21.23
C PHE A 91 -4.89 5.92 -22.53
N VAL A 92 -5.75 5.85 -23.55
CA VAL A 92 -5.41 5.28 -24.85
C VAL A 92 -5.19 6.42 -25.84
N PHE A 93 -3.94 6.67 -26.18
CA PHE A 93 -3.60 7.67 -27.18
C PHE A 93 -3.76 7.10 -28.60
N GLY A 94 -4.39 7.89 -29.48
CA GLY A 94 -4.48 7.55 -30.90
C GLY A 94 -3.11 7.55 -31.58
N LYS A 95 -3.08 7.15 -32.86
CA LYS A 95 -1.84 7.15 -33.68
C LYS A 95 -1.16 8.53 -33.78
N ASP A 96 -1.93 9.59 -33.59
CA ASP A 96 -1.46 10.97 -33.67
C ASP A 96 -0.98 11.51 -32.31
N GLU A 97 -0.87 10.64 -31.30
CA GLU A 97 -0.47 11.01 -29.93
C GLU A 97 -1.34 12.13 -29.34
N ASP A 98 -2.62 12.18 -29.72
CA ASP A 98 -3.57 13.17 -29.20
C ASP A 98 -3.78 12.96 -27.70
N ARG A 99 -3.34 13.93 -26.90
CA ARG A 99 -3.41 13.95 -25.43
C ARG A 99 -4.60 14.75 -24.90
N SER A 100 -5.50 15.24 -25.75
CA SER A 100 -6.60 16.11 -25.34
C SER A 100 -7.53 15.51 -24.28
N GLU A 101 -7.74 14.18 -24.28
CA GLU A 101 -8.49 13.51 -23.22
C GLU A 101 -7.77 13.61 -21.88
N LEU A 102 -6.46 13.33 -21.85
CA LEU A 102 -5.64 13.42 -20.65
C LEU A 102 -5.57 14.86 -20.14
N GLU A 103 -5.37 15.84 -21.02
CA GLU A 103 -5.33 17.26 -20.64
C GLU A 103 -6.66 17.73 -20.02
N ARG A 104 -7.79 17.25 -20.56
CA ARG A 104 -9.12 17.54 -20.00
C ARG A 104 -9.31 16.85 -18.65
N PHE A 105 -8.86 15.60 -18.53
CA PHE A 105 -8.89 14.85 -17.27
C PHE A 105 -8.07 15.56 -16.19
N ASP A 106 -6.83 15.94 -16.49
CA ASP A 106 -5.94 16.63 -15.56
C ASP A 106 -6.54 17.97 -15.07
N ALA A 107 -7.18 18.72 -15.98
CA ALA A 107 -7.88 19.95 -15.63
C ALA A 107 -9.08 19.71 -14.70
N ASP A 108 -9.88 18.68 -14.98
CA ASP A 108 -11.03 18.30 -14.17
C ASP A 108 -10.60 17.77 -12.78
N VAL A 109 -9.51 17.00 -12.71
CA VAL A 109 -8.90 16.53 -11.45
C VAL A 109 -8.43 17.70 -10.60
N GLU A 110 -7.78 18.70 -11.20
CA GLU A 110 -7.34 19.90 -10.49
C GLU A 110 -8.52 20.71 -9.95
N GLU A 111 -9.61 20.83 -10.71
CA GLU A 111 -10.84 21.47 -10.23
C GLU A 111 -11.44 20.69 -9.04
N CYS A 112 -11.50 19.35 -9.15
CA CYS A 112 -11.94 18.49 -8.07
C CYS A 112 -11.07 18.61 -6.82
N ARG A 113 -9.74 18.70 -6.98
CA ARG A 113 -8.80 18.92 -5.88
C ARG A 113 -9.14 20.20 -5.11
N ILE A 114 -9.41 21.29 -5.82
CA ILE A 114 -9.80 22.58 -5.25
C ILE A 114 -11.16 22.48 -4.53
N GLU A 115 -12.17 21.84 -5.14
CA GLU A 115 -13.49 21.67 -4.54
C GLU A 115 -13.47 20.84 -3.24
N LEU A 116 -12.60 19.83 -3.19
CA LEU A 116 -12.38 18.99 -2.01
C LEU A 116 -11.56 19.70 -0.91
N GLY A 117 -10.98 20.86 -1.22
CA GLY A 117 -10.22 21.67 -0.27
C GLY A 117 -8.79 21.16 -0.02
N TYR A 118 -8.24 20.34 -0.92
CA TYR A 118 -6.86 19.89 -0.81
C TYR A 118 -5.88 21.06 -1.08
N PRO A 119 -4.69 21.05 -0.46
CA PRO A 119 -3.66 22.05 -0.71
C PRO A 119 -3.16 21.95 -2.14
N ALA A 120 -2.77 23.09 -2.72
CA ALA A 120 -2.11 23.09 -4.02
C ALA A 120 -0.79 22.31 -3.90
N PRO A 121 -0.38 21.54 -4.92
CA PRO A 121 0.92 20.89 -4.92
C PRO A 121 2.02 21.91 -4.63
N HIS A 122 2.85 21.62 -3.63
CA HIS A 122 4.02 22.41 -3.29
C HIS A 122 5.26 21.53 -3.24
N GLU A 123 6.42 22.16 -3.38
CA GLU A 123 7.68 21.48 -3.13
C GLU A 123 7.81 21.26 -1.62
N PRO A 124 7.95 20.01 -1.14
CA PRO A 124 8.07 19.77 0.27
C PRO A 124 9.42 20.30 0.77
N THR A 125 9.35 20.94 1.92
CA THR A 125 10.46 21.48 2.70
C THR A 125 11.34 20.37 3.28
N ALA A 126 12.54 20.72 3.74
CA ALA A 126 13.42 19.78 4.42
C ALA A 126 12.79 19.13 5.67
N ASP A 127 11.94 19.87 6.37
CA ASP A 127 11.23 19.36 7.55
C ASP A 127 10.15 18.35 7.16
N GLU A 128 9.37 18.62 6.12
CA GLU A 128 8.37 17.68 5.58
C GLU A 128 9.04 16.41 5.02
N LEU A 129 10.17 16.56 4.32
CA LEU A 129 10.98 15.43 3.88
C LEU A 129 11.53 14.63 5.06
N GLY A 130 11.88 15.31 6.15
CA GLY A 130 12.26 14.65 7.38
C GLY A 130 11.16 13.76 7.96
N VAL A 131 9.91 14.23 7.96
CA VAL A 131 8.74 13.43 8.37
C VAL A 131 8.54 12.24 7.45
N GLN A 132 8.69 12.45 6.14
CA GLN A 132 8.61 11.36 5.16
C GLN A 132 9.67 10.30 5.41
N TYR A 133 10.94 10.68 5.66
CA TYR A 133 11.99 9.73 5.99
C TYR A 133 11.65 8.89 7.23
N ASP A 134 11.14 9.54 8.28
CA ASP A 134 10.75 8.84 9.52
C ASP A 134 9.59 7.85 9.25
N ALA A 135 8.67 8.18 8.35
CA ALA A 135 7.61 7.27 7.90
C ALA A 135 8.16 6.09 7.06
N GLU A 136 9.16 6.31 6.21
CA GLU A 136 9.83 5.23 5.47
C GLU A 136 10.55 4.25 6.42
N GLN A 137 11.08 4.73 7.56
CA GLN A 137 11.63 3.86 8.60
C GLN A 137 10.56 2.98 9.24
N ASP A 138 9.38 3.53 9.53
CA ASP A 138 8.25 2.76 10.06
C ASP A 138 7.76 1.69 9.05
N VAL A 139 7.76 2.01 7.76
CA VAL A 139 7.45 1.06 6.69
C VAL A 139 8.51 -0.03 6.59
N ALA A 140 9.80 0.31 6.67
CA ALA A 140 10.88 -0.67 6.70
C ALA A 140 10.72 -1.65 7.87
N ALA A 141 10.47 -1.14 9.08
CA ALA A 141 10.24 -1.96 10.27
C ALA A 141 9.01 -2.89 10.13
N CYS A 142 7.94 -2.42 9.46
CA CYS A 142 6.78 -3.24 9.13
C CYS A 142 7.14 -4.39 8.17
N LEU A 143 7.90 -4.08 7.11
CA LEU A 143 8.33 -5.07 6.12
C LEU A 143 9.27 -6.11 6.73
N GLU A 144 10.23 -5.69 7.56
CA GLU A 144 11.08 -6.60 8.33
C GLU A 144 10.26 -7.52 9.24
N HIS A 145 9.23 -6.98 9.90
CA HIS A 145 8.30 -7.77 10.71
C HIS A 145 7.54 -8.83 9.88
N LEU A 146 7.25 -8.54 8.61
CA LEU A 146 6.66 -9.48 7.64
C LEU A 146 7.69 -10.44 7.00
N GLY A 147 8.97 -10.36 7.41
CA GLY A 147 10.05 -11.22 6.95
C GLY A 147 10.61 -10.85 5.58
N PHE A 148 10.58 -9.56 5.22
CA PHE A 148 11.38 -9.02 4.13
C PHE A 148 12.78 -8.64 4.65
N ASP A 149 13.77 -8.73 3.76
CA ASP A 149 15.13 -8.25 4.02
C ASP A 149 15.25 -6.88 3.34
N ILE A 150 15.36 -5.81 4.13
CA ILE A 150 15.39 -4.43 3.64
C ILE A 150 16.81 -3.89 3.81
N PRO A 151 17.46 -3.40 2.74
CA PRO A 151 18.77 -2.76 2.84
C PRO A 151 18.75 -1.57 3.81
N GLU A 152 19.84 -1.41 4.55
CA GLU A 152 20.01 -0.29 5.49
C GLU A 152 19.79 1.05 4.78
N PRO A 153 18.96 1.94 5.34
CA PRO A 153 18.73 3.26 4.79
C PRO A 153 19.99 4.15 4.82
N PRO A 154 20.11 5.14 3.90
CA PRO A 154 21.04 6.23 4.08
C PRO A 154 20.69 7.05 5.33
N SER A 155 21.61 7.92 5.80
CA SER A 155 21.27 8.85 6.88
C SER A 155 20.17 9.81 6.46
N ARG A 156 19.38 10.30 7.42
CA ARG A 156 18.30 11.26 7.19
C ARG A 156 18.78 12.48 6.41
N GLU A 157 19.92 13.06 6.78
CA GLU A 157 20.48 14.23 6.09
C GLU A 157 20.84 13.90 4.64
N ALA A 158 21.48 12.76 4.38
CA ALA A 158 21.86 12.35 3.03
C ALA A 158 20.63 12.05 2.16
N TRP A 159 19.58 11.47 2.75
CA TRP A 159 18.31 11.17 2.08
C TRP A 159 17.58 12.46 1.68
N VAL A 160 17.45 13.41 2.61
CA VAL A 160 16.82 14.72 2.36
C VAL A 160 17.61 15.51 1.32
N GLU A 161 18.95 15.54 1.44
CA GLU A 161 19.83 16.22 0.48
C GLU A 161 19.65 15.64 -0.93
N ALA A 162 19.62 14.30 -1.08
CA ALA A 162 19.44 13.64 -2.37
C ALA A 162 18.10 14.01 -3.05
N LEU A 163 17.01 14.13 -2.27
CA LEU A 163 15.72 14.57 -2.80
C LEU A 163 15.72 16.03 -3.24
N ILE A 164 16.37 16.90 -2.46
CA ILE A 164 16.45 18.33 -2.80
C ILE A 164 17.32 18.51 -4.05
N SER A 165 18.51 17.90 -4.10
CA SER A 165 19.42 18.03 -5.24
C SER A 165 18.85 17.41 -6.52
N GLY A 166 18.17 16.26 -6.41
CA GLY A 166 17.54 15.61 -7.56
C GLY A 166 16.52 16.51 -8.27
N ARG A 167 15.75 17.29 -7.50
CA ARG A 167 14.79 18.25 -8.04
C ARG A 167 15.45 19.38 -8.82
N GLU A 168 16.54 19.93 -8.29
CA GLU A 168 17.27 21.03 -8.92
C GLU A 168 17.86 20.60 -10.28
N ASP A 169 18.31 19.36 -10.38
CA ASP A 169 18.91 18.80 -11.59
C ASP A 169 17.86 18.27 -12.59
N GLY A 170 16.57 18.24 -12.22
CA GLY A 170 15.50 17.65 -13.02
C GLY A 170 15.66 16.12 -13.23
N ALA A 171 16.55 15.49 -12.46
CA ALA A 171 16.76 14.06 -12.47
C ALA A 171 15.83 13.42 -11.44
N SER A 172 15.18 12.31 -11.81
CA SER A 172 14.58 11.44 -10.81
C SER A 172 15.70 10.85 -9.97
N ALA A 173 16.00 11.46 -8.83
CA ALA A 173 16.94 10.88 -7.89
C ALA A 173 16.38 9.52 -7.46
N GLU A 174 17.18 8.48 -7.68
CA GLU A 174 16.87 7.16 -7.17
C GLU A 174 17.09 7.18 -5.67
N VAL A 175 16.06 7.60 -4.96
CA VAL A 175 16.07 7.78 -3.52
C VAL A 175 15.65 6.46 -2.88
N TRP A 176 16.33 6.11 -1.79
CA TRP A 176 16.01 4.92 -1.02
C TRP A 176 14.54 4.97 -0.54
N SER A 177 13.80 3.90 -0.79
CA SER A 177 12.54 3.59 -0.13
C SER A 177 12.45 2.08 0.04
N PRO A 178 11.81 1.55 1.09
CA PRO A 178 11.77 0.11 1.34
C PRO A 178 11.14 -0.66 0.17
N TYR A 179 10.06 -0.13 -0.42
CA TYR A 179 9.43 -0.73 -1.59
C TYR A 179 10.26 -0.56 -2.86
N GLY A 180 11.01 0.54 -3.01
CA GLY A 180 11.96 0.71 -4.10
C GLY A 180 13.06 -0.34 -4.05
N GLU A 181 13.61 -0.64 -2.87
CA GLU A 181 14.59 -1.73 -2.70
C GLU A 181 14.00 -3.09 -3.07
N LEU A 182 12.79 -3.40 -2.60
CA LEU A 182 12.11 -4.65 -2.95
C LEU A 182 11.80 -4.76 -4.44
N ALA A 183 11.43 -3.66 -5.10
CA ALA A 183 11.19 -3.63 -6.54
C ALA A 183 12.48 -3.95 -7.31
N ARG A 184 13.62 -3.34 -6.94
CA ARG A 184 14.93 -3.65 -7.55
C ARG A 184 15.30 -5.13 -7.39
N MET A 185 15.04 -5.72 -6.23
CA MET A 185 15.28 -7.17 -6.03
C MET A 185 14.45 -8.05 -6.98
N VAL A 186 13.21 -7.66 -7.29
CA VAL A 186 12.37 -8.36 -8.27
C VAL A 186 12.89 -8.15 -9.69
N GLU A 187 13.38 -6.94 -10.02
CA GLU A 187 13.98 -6.65 -11.32
C GLU A 187 15.28 -7.44 -11.56
N ASP A 188 16.11 -7.58 -10.52
CA ASP A 188 17.36 -8.35 -10.55
C ASP A 188 17.12 -9.87 -10.64
N ASP A 189 16.00 -10.37 -10.09
CA ASP A 189 15.56 -11.77 -10.20
C ASP A 189 14.10 -11.89 -10.65
N PRO A 190 13.82 -11.74 -11.96
CA PRO A 190 12.46 -11.80 -12.50
C PRO A 190 11.84 -13.21 -12.38
N GLY A 191 12.62 -14.23 -12.00
CA GLY A 191 12.12 -15.56 -11.69
C GLY A 191 11.35 -15.62 -10.37
N ASN A 192 11.46 -14.59 -9.53
CA ASN A 192 10.89 -14.56 -8.19
C ASN A 192 9.46 -13.99 -8.16
N ALA A 193 8.54 -14.61 -8.91
CA ALA A 193 7.12 -14.23 -8.90
C ALA A 193 6.46 -14.34 -7.51
N GLU A 194 7.02 -15.17 -6.63
CA GLU A 194 6.60 -15.26 -5.24
C GLU A 194 6.86 -13.96 -4.47
N LEU A 195 8.05 -13.34 -4.66
CA LEU A 195 8.39 -12.07 -4.03
C LEU A 195 7.45 -10.95 -4.50
N ALA A 196 7.20 -10.82 -5.80
CA ALA A 196 6.27 -9.83 -6.34
C ALA A 196 4.88 -9.94 -5.70
N GLY A 197 4.31 -11.15 -5.63
CA GLY A 197 3.03 -11.36 -4.97
C GLY A 197 3.07 -11.14 -3.45
N ARG A 198 4.21 -11.33 -2.79
CA ARG A 198 4.38 -10.99 -1.37
C ARG A 198 4.38 -9.48 -1.16
N ILE A 199 5.02 -8.71 -2.03
CA ILE A 199 5.09 -7.24 -1.98
C ILE A 199 3.68 -6.64 -2.05
N GLU A 200 2.87 -7.06 -3.04
CA GLU A 200 1.47 -6.60 -3.19
C GLU A 200 0.63 -6.84 -1.93
N ARG A 201 0.80 -7.99 -1.26
CA ARG A 201 0.12 -8.27 0.02
C ARG A 201 0.68 -7.48 1.19
N ALA A 202 1.94 -7.08 1.12
CA ALA A 202 2.57 -6.28 2.16
C ALA A 202 2.10 -4.83 2.11
N GLU A 203 1.83 -4.26 0.92
CA GLU A 203 1.31 -2.88 0.76
C GLU A 203 0.01 -2.64 1.52
N VAL A 204 -0.84 -3.68 1.67
CA VAL A 204 -2.07 -3.61 2.48
C VAL A 204 -1.78 -3.48 3.98
N GLN A 205 -0.64 -4.00 4.45
CA GLN A 205 -0.26 -4.04 5.88
C GLN A 205 0.75 -2.96 6.26
N CYS A 206 1.59 -2.54 5.31
CA CYS A 206 2.67 -1.57 5.46
C CYS A 206 2.47 -0.45 4.42
N PRO A 207 1.42 0.38 4.56
CA PRO A 207 1.10 1.40 3.56
C PRO A 207 2.27 2.37 3.37
N GLN A 208 2.58 2.71 2.12
CA GLN A 208 3.53 3.78 1.82
C GLN A 208 2.99 5.11 2.34
N TYR A 209 3.90 5.95 2.84
CA TYR A 209 3.55 7.31 3.23
C TYR A 209 3.25 8.15 1.98
N SER A 210 2.04 8.70 1.91
CA SER A 210 1.66 9.63 0.85
C SER A 210 1.29 10.96 1.51
N ALA A 211 2.16 11.96 1.33
CA ALA A 211 1.83 13.34 1.65
C ALA A 211 0.78 13.81 0.62
N LEU A 212 -0.49 13.85 1.05
CA LEU A 212 -1.61 14.41 0.28
C LEU A 212 -1.55 15.94 0.26
#